data_AF-A0A837B521-F1
#
_entry.id   AF-A0A837B521-F1
#
_cell.length_a   1.000
_cell.length_b   1.000
_cell.length_c   1.000
_cell.angle_alpha   90.00
_cell.angle_beta   90.00
_cell.angle_gamma   90.00
#
_symmetry.space_group_name_H-M   'P 1'
#
loop_
_entity.id
_entity.type
_entity.pdbx_description
1 polymer ?
#
loop_
_entity_poly.entity_id
_entity_poly.type
_entity_poly.pdbx_seq_one_letter_code
_entity_poly.pdbx_strand_id
1 'polypeptide(L)'
;GRAAVVLPDNVLFEAGVGTDIRRDLMDKCTLHTLLRLPTGIFYAQGVKTNVLFFQKGSAANPRQDTGCTQATWVYDLRSNMPSFGKRTPFGPMT
;
A
#
# COMPACT_ATOMS: atom_id res chain seq x y z
N GLY A 1 -2.73 -15.03 8.38
CA GLY A 1 -3.05 -13.73 9.02
C GLY A 1 -3.21 -12.66 7.96
N ARG A 2 -3.91 -11.56 8.26
CA ARG A 2 -4.15 -10.41 7.36
C ARG A 2 -3.55 -9.14 7.97
N ALA A 3 -3.06 -8.23 7.14
CA ALA A 3 -2.44 -6.99 7.58
C ALA A 3 -2.72 -5.84 6.60
N ALA A 4 -2.67 -4.62 7.14
CA ALA A 4 -2.64 -3.38 6.39
C ALA A 4 -1.44 -2.55 6.87
N VAL A 5 -0.57 -2.11 5.96
CA VAL A 5 0.68 -1.40 6.30
C VAL A 5 0.75 -0.09 5.55
N VAL A 6 0.95 1.01 6.28
CA VAL A 6 1.21 2.33 5.72
C VAL A 6 2.70 2.48 5.45
N LEU A 7 3.06 2.88 4.23
CA LEU A 7 4.46 3.03 3.82
C LEU A 7 4.66 4.14 2.79
N PRO A 8 5.85 4.76 2.73
CA PRO A 8 6.19 5.76 1.73
C PRO A 8 6.34 5.17 0.31
N ASP A 9 6.18 6.00 -0.72
CA ASP A 9 6.27 5.60 -2.13
C ASP A 9 7.59 4.90 -2.49
N ASN A 10 8.73 5.24 -1.85
CA ASN A 10 10.03 4.66 -2.19
C ASN A 10 10.05 3.13 -2.04
N VAL A 11 9.33 2.58 -1.06
CA VAL A 11 9.25 1.13 -0.86
C VAL A 11 8.70 0.41 -2.12
N LEU A 12 7.89 1.10 -2.95
CA LEU A 12 7.32 0.53 -4.16
C LEU A 12 8.28 0.49 -5.35
N PHE A 13 9.32 1.33 -5.38
CA PHE A 13 10.19 1.47 -6.56
C PHE A 13 11.70 1.39 -6.26
N GLU A 14 12.10 1.40 -4.99
CA GLU A 14 13.51 1.33 -4.59
C GLU A 14 14.16 0.05 -5.13
N ALA A 15 15.31 0.21 -5.79
CA ALA A 15 16.04 -0.89 -6.43
C ALA A 15 16.85 -1.72 -5.42
N GLY A 16 17.59 -2.73 -5.91
CA GLY A 16 18.41 -3.61 -5.08
C GLY A 16 17.56 -4.43 -4.11
N VAL A 17 17.92 -4.39 -2.82
CA VAL A 17 17.24 -5.15 -1.75
C VAL A 17 15.73 -4.86 -1.70
N GLY A 18 15.30 -3.64 -2.06
CA GLY A 18 13.88 -3.30 -2.14
C GLY A 18 13.10 -4.16 -3.14
N THR A 19 13.72 -4.51 -4.27
CA THR A 19 13.12 -5.41 -5.27
C THR A 19 12.94 -6.82 -4.71
N ASP A 20 13.93 -7.33 -3.99
CA ASP A 20 13.89 -8.67 -3.43
C ASP A 20 12.86 -8.77 -2.31
N ILE A 21 12.75 -7.75 -1.45
CA ILE A 21 11.71 -7.68 -0.42
C ILE A 21 10.31 -7.64 -1.04
N ARG A 22 10.11 -6.87 -2.11
CA ARG A 22 8.81 -6.82 -2.81
C ARG A 22 8.44 -8.15 -3.45
N ARG A 23 9.41 -8.84 -4.06
CA ARG A 23 9.23 -10.19 -4.60
C ARG A 23 8.86 -11.18 -3.48
N ASP A 24 9.62 -11.19 -2.39
CA ASP A 24 9.38 -12.06 -1.24
C ASP A 24 7.98 -11.83 -0.63
N LEU A 25 7.56 -10.56 -0.54
CA LEU A 25 6.21 -10.19 -0.11
C LEU A 25 5.16 -10.78 -1.05
N MET A 26 5.31 -10.62 -2.37
CA MET A 26 4.34 -11.13 -3.35
C MET A 26 4.32 -12.67 -3.43
N ASP A 27 5.45 -13.30 -3.15
CA ASP A 27 5.58 -14.76 -3.12
C ASP A 27 4.93 -15.37 -1.89
N LYS A 28 5.21 -14.83 -0.70
CA LYS A 28 4.75 -15.38 0.57
C LYS A 28 3.37 -14.87 0.99
N CYS A 29 2.95 -13.72 0.47
CA CYS A 29 1.69 -13.08 0.82
C CYS A 29 0.86 -12.77 -0.43
N THR A 30 -0.47 -12.81 -0.29
CA THR A 30 -1.39 -12.30 -1.31
C THR A 30 -1.56 -10.79 -1.11
N LEU A 31 -0.83 -9.97 -1.86
CA LEU A 31 -0.99 -8.51 -1.92
C LEU A 31 -2.13 -8.17 -2.88
N HIS A 32 -3.34 -8.07 -2.34
CA HIS A 32 -4.54 -7.90 -3.14
C HIS A 32 -4.89 -6.43 -3.41
N THR A 33 -4.45 -5.48 -2.57
CA THR A 33 -4.83 -4.07 -2.74
C THR A 33 -3.71 -3.11 -2.33
N LEU A 34 -3.52 -2.07 -3.14
CA LEU A 34 -2.68 -0.91 -2.89
C LEU A 34 -3.55 0.35 -2.97
N LEU A 35 -3.65 1.08 -1.86
CA LEU A 35 -4.31 2.38 -1.79
C LEU A 35 -3.27 3.48 -1.80
N ARG A 36 -3.29 4.34 -2.82
CA ARG A 36 -2.45 5.55 -2.86
C ARG A 36 -3.16 6.65 -2.08
N LEU A 37 -2.52 7.17 -1.04
CA LEU A 37 -3.13 8.19 -0.20
C LEU A 37 -2.90 9.62 -0.75
N PRO A 38 -3.81 10.56 -0.46
CA PRO A 38 -3.59 11.98 -0.72
C PRO A 38 -2.37 12.54 0.00
N THR A 39 -1.88 13.68 -0.46
CA THR A 39 -0.84 14.45 0.23
C THR A 39 -1.42 15.37 1.31
N GLY A 40 -0.61 15.70 2.32
CA GLY A 40 -1.00 16.67 3.36
C GLY A 40 -1.84 16.11 4.51
N ILE A 41 -2.09 14.79 4.53
CA ILE A 41 -2.81 14.10 5.61
C ILE A 41 -1.91 13.63 6.77
N PHE A 42 -0.60 13.59 6.56
CA PHE A 42 0.41 13.27 7.59
C PHE A 42 1.16 14.53 8.03
N TYR A 43 1.70 14.52 9.25
CA TYR A 43 2.47 15.65 9.79
C TYR A 43 3.72 15.96 8.93
N ALA A 44 4.33 14.95 8.33
CA ALA A 44 5.47 15.10 7.42
C ALA A 44 5.01 15.62 6.04
N GLN A 45 5.24 16.91 5.79
CA GLN A 45 4.92 17.56 4.52
C GLN A 45 5.74 16.96 3.36
N GLY A 46 5.08 16.75 2.22
CA GLY A 46 5.72 16.25 0.99
C GLY A 46 5.90 14.74 0.89
N VAL A 47 5.64 13.97 1.96
CA VAL A 47 5.73 12.50 1.90
C VAL A 47 4.50 11.94 1.18
N LYS A 48 4.74 11.20 0.11
CA LYS A 48 3.72 10.40 -0.57
C LYS A 48 3.67 9.01 0.04
N THR A 49 2.49 8.58 0.47
CA THR A 49 2.28 7.32 1.20
C THR A 49 1.22 6.45 0.54
N ASN A 50 1.29 5.15 0.84
CA ASN A 50 0.36 4.13 0.37
C ASN A 50 -0.05 3.23 1.54
N VAL A 51 -1.17 2.52 1.38
CA VAL A 51 -1.56 1.41 2.24
C VAL A 51 -1.55 0.13 1.43
N LEU A 52 -0.75 -0.85 1.86
CA LEU A 52 -0.78 -2.20 1.30
C LEU A 52 -1.70 -3.08 2.14
N PHE A 53 -2.59 -3.82 1.48
CA PHE A 53 -3.45 -4.81 2.11
C PHE A 53 -3.08 -6.19 1.61
N PHE A 54 -2.69 -7.06 2.53
CA PHE A 54 -2.23 -8.39 2.19
C PHE A 54 -2.53 -9.42 3.27
N GLN A 55 -2.40 -10.69 2.90
CA GLN A 55 -2.51 -11.82 3.81
C GLN A 55 -1.36 -12.81 3.60
N LYS A 56 -0.91 -13.49 4.66
CA LYS A 56 0.09 -14.56 4.54
C LYS A 56 -0.54 -15.77 3.86
N GLY A 57 0.17 -16.33 2.86
CA GLY A 57 -0.34 -17.39 2.01
C GLY A 57 -1.47 -16.88 1.09
N SER A 58 -2.26 -17.83 0.57
CA SER A 58 -3.50 -17.56 -0.14
C SER A 58 -4.71 -17.99 0.69
N ALA A 59 -5.91 -17.58 0.26
CA ALA A 59 -7.14 -17.99 0.93
C ALA A 59 -7.35 -19.52 0.86
N ALA A 60 -6.91 -20.14 -0.24
CA ALA A 60 -6.96 -21.59 -0.44
C ALA A 60 -5.83 -22.32 0.29
N ASN A 61 -4.64 -21.72 0.38
CA ASN A 61 -3.49 -22.31 1.07
C ASN A 61 -2.79 -21.27 1.97
N PRO A 62 -3.14 -21.22 3.27
CA PRO A 62 -2.52 -20.30 4.23
C PRO A 62 -1.02 -20.51 4.47
N ARG A 63 -0.47 -21.67 4.08
CA ARG A 63 0.96 -22.00 4.18
C ARG A 63 1.69 -21.92 2.84
N GLN A 64 1.07 -21.34 1.82
CA GLN A 64 1.73 -21.10 0.55
C GLN A 64 2.89 -20.11 0.74
N ASP A 65 4.03 -20.44 0.14
CA ASP A 65 5.28 -19.69 0.30
C ASP A 65 5.80 -19.05 -0.98
N THR A 66 5.25 -19.42 -2.15
CA THR A 66 5.58 -18.81 -3.45
C THR A 66 4.33 -18.59 -4.29
N GLY A 67 4.36 -17.58 -5.18
CA GLY A 67 3.25 -17.31 -6.10
C GLY A 67 1.91 -16.99 -5.42
N CYS A 68 1.91 -16.40 -4.22
CA CYS A 68 0.66 -16.06 -3.54
C CYS A 68 -0.11 -14.93 -4.25
N THR A 69 0.59 -13.87 -4.66
CA THR A 69 -0.05 -12.73 -5.33
C THR A 69 -0.29 -13.02 -6.81
N GLN A 70 -1.56 -12.97 -7.22
CA GLN A 70 -1.99 -13.20 -8.60
C GLN A 70 -2.44 -11.91 -9.31
N ALA A 71 -3.09 -11.03 -8.55
CA ALA A 71 -3.54 -9.73 -9.03
C ALA A 71 -3.53 -8.74 -7.87
N THR A 72 -3.23 -7.48 -8.19
CA THR A 72 -3.23 -6.38 -7.22
C THR A 72 -4.12 -5.26 -7.74
N TRP A 73 -5.12 -4.89 -6.95
CA TRP A 73 -5.96 -3.72 -7.21
C TRP A 73 -5.24 -2.46 -6.76
N VAL A 74 -5.24 -1.43 -7.60
CA VAL A 74 -4.70 -0.12 -7.25
C VAL A 74 -5.84 0.89 -7.19
N TYR A 75 -6.02 1.52 -6.03
CA TYR A 75 -6.94 2.64 -5.87
C TYR A 75 -6.17 3.94 -5.71
N ASP A 76 -6.41 4.89 -6.60
CA ASP A 76 -5.75 6.20 -6.57
C ASP A 76 -6.63 7.24 -5.88
N LEU A 77 -6.41 7.46 -4.58
CA LEU A 77 -7.01 8.55 -3.80
C LEU A 77 -6.09 9.78 -3.77
N ARG A 78 -5.12 9.89 -4.68
CA ARG A 78 -4.12 10.96 -4.66
C ARG A 78 -4.29 11.91 -5.82
N SER A 79 -4.40 11.37 -7.03
CA SER A 79 -4.51 12.16 -8.25
C SER A 79 -5.80 12.99 -8.24
N ASN A 80 -5.70 14.27 -8.62
CA ASN A 80 -6.82 15.22 -8.67
C ASN A 80 -7.55 15.47 -7.33
N MET A 81 -6.92 15.15 -6.20
CA MET A 81 -7.44 15.48 -4.88
C MET A 81 -6.94 16.85 -4.41
N PRO A 82 -7.74 17.59 -3.61
CA PRO A 82 -7.28 18.84 -3.02
C PRO A 82 -6.09 18.57 -2.09
N SER A 83 -5.24 19.60 -1.92
CA SER A 83 -4.21 19.54 -0.89
C SER A 83 -4.87 19.60 0.49
N PHE A 84 -4.68 18.55 1.29
CA PHE A 84 -5.22 18.48 2.63
C PHE A 84 -4.33 19.23 3.63
N GLY A 85 -4.95 19.70 4.70
CA GLY A 85 -4.26 20.41 5.78
C GLY A 85 -5.25 21.08 6.73
N LYS A 86 -4.77 22.04 7.54
CA LYS A 86 -5.62 22.71 8.55
C LYS A 86 -6.88 23.38 7.98
N ARG A 87 -6.82 23.88 6.74
CA ARG A 87 -7.93 24.59 6.07
C ARG A 87 -8.82 23.68 5.21
N THR A 88 -8.33 22.48 4.89
CA THR A 88 -9.01 21.48 4.07
C THR A 88 -8.86 20.14 4.79
N PRO A 89 -9.67 19.86 5.82
CA PRO A 89 -9.51 18.66 6.63
C PRO A 89 -9.83 17.40 5.82
N PHE A 90 -9.12 16.31 6.10
CA PHE A 90 -9.45 14.99 5.57
C PHE A 90 -10.47 14.33 6.49
N GLY A 91 -11.66 14.03 5.99
CA GLY A 91 -12.74 13.44 6.76
C GLY A 91 -13.89 12.95 5.87
N PRO A 92 -14.83 12.19 6.44
CA PRO A 92 -16.03 11.78 5.72
C PRO A 92 -16.81 13.01 5.24
N MET A 93 -17.39 12.92 4.04
CA MET A 93 -18.35 13.94 3.59
C MET A 93 -19.60 13.80 4.46
N THR A 94 -19.77 14.72 5.41
CA THR A 94 -21.01 14.92 6.16
C THR A 94 -21.88 15.95 5.47
#